data_AF-A0A6B3Q8N2-F1
#
_entry.id   AF-A0A6B3Q8N2-F1
#
_cell.length_a   1.000
_cell.length_b   1.000
_cell.length_c   1.000
_cell.angle_alpha   90.00
_cell.angle_beta   90.00
_cell.angle_gamma   90.00
#
_symmetry.space_group_name_H-M   'P 1'
#
loop_
_entity.id
_entity.type
_entity.pdbx_description
1 polymer ?
#
loop_
_entity_poly.entity_id
_entity_poly.type
_entity_poly.pdbx_seq_one_letter_code
_entity_poly.pdbx_strand_id
1 'polypeptide(L)'
;MSYSLNWNLDSIFSGGSHSDALNQRMKQLEDQMNEYYHRVTKWSPSSDNAEQLNAILQLQETITNGFTQCSSYITALLSANVNDSDAKVLSGKLYAMLPRLQSAETVLSKKFAEISDNDWNQMLSKSSFETIAFRLNEIRRDGSQLLSEAEENIINTLSLDGLNAWSSHYDTIVASISIPFEQDGQVVELSAGQAFNKMMGDPDPKVRETLFAAWEEAWKEKAPLFTDTLNHLDGFRLSDYELHGVTDFLQKPLEYNRLKKETLSVMWDTIQKNKQPLVDYLTRKANLFGKEKMEWQDQDAPIILGDLKEKTFSFDEAAAFIIENFNKFSPKMAKFAQSAFEKSWIEAEDRPGKRPGGYCTELPETKESRIFMTYSNSVNEVATLAHELGHAFHSSTMWDLPSLNREYAMNVAETASTFAELIVADATLKVAKTKEEKINLLDTKLQNALAMFMNIHSRFIFENRFYEARQEGLVSEDKITEMMVEAQKEGYQGALATYHPYFWAAKLHFFIDDVPFYNFPYTFGYLFSLGIYAYANQKGANFEEEYIHLLRDTASMTTEDLAKKHLNVDLTQPDFWQAGIDMVTEDIQTFMELTEEFI
;
A
#
# COMPACT_ATOMS: atom_id res chain seq x y z
N MET A 1 23.74 -16.24 -18.59
CA MET A 1 24.27 -15.10 -17.82
C MET A 1 23.54 -15.10 -16.50
N SER A 2 24.21 -14.79 -15.39
CA SER A 2 23.57 -14.73 -14.08
C SER A 2 23.40 -13.27 -13.69
N TYR A 3 22.21 -12.90 -13.20
CA TYR A 3 21.90 -11.56 -12.74
C TYR A 3 22.49 -11.29 -11.35
N SER A 4 22.75 -10.02 -11.06
CA SER A 4 23.21 -9.61 -9.72
C SER A 4 22.09 -9.77 -8.69
N LEU A 5 22.44 -10.30 -7.51
CA LEU A 5 21.53 -10.34 -6.35
C LEU A 5 21.54 -9.03 -5.54
N ASN A 6 22.50 -8.15 -5.78
CA ASN A 6 22.57 -6.84 -5.12
C ASN A 6 22.37 -5.73 -6.15
N TRP A 7 21.69 -4.67 -5.73
CA TRP A 7 21.49 -3.52 -6.59
C TRP A 7 22.77 -2.70 -6.77
N ASN A 8 22.83 -1.90 -7.83
CA ASN A 8 23.90 -0.93 -8.05
C ASN A 8 23.44 0.47 -7.65
N LEU A 9 23.80 0.90 -6.45
CA LEU A 9 23.54 2.27 -5.97
C LEU A 9 24.60 3.28 -6.44
N ASP A 10 25.82 2.84 -6.80
CA ASP A 10 26.88 3.74 -7.28
C ASP A 10 26.54 4.45 -8.59
N SER A 11 25.64 3.86 -9.39
CA SER A 11 25.09 4.49 -10.59
C SER A 11 24.25 5.75 -10.30
N ILE A 12 23.80 5.92 -9.06
CA ILE A 12 22.98 7.05 -8.62
C ILE A 12 23.86 8.10 -7.91
N PHE A 13 24.46 7.70 -6.80
CA PHE A 13 25.44 8.49 -6.07
C PHE A 13 26.59 7.56 -5.68
N SER A 14 27.77 7.76 -6.24
CA SER A 14 28.90 6.88 -5.92
C SER A 14 29.44 7.15 -4.53
N GLY A 15 29.77 6.08 -3.78
CA GLY A 15 30.41 6.18 -2.46
C GLY A 15 29.49 5.93 -1.26
N GLY A 16 28.27 5.42 -1.48
CA GLY A 16 27.36 5.05 -0.38
C GLY A 16 26.99 6.26 0.49
N SER A 17 26.98 6.06 1.80
CA SER A 17 26.76 7.10 2.83
C SER A 17 27.85 8.17 2.88
N HIS A 18 28.97 7.96 2.18
CA HIS A 18 30.09 8.91 2.09
C HIS A 18 30.12 9.64 0.74
N SER A 19 29.03 9.55 -0.06
CA SER A 19 29.00 10.17 -1.38
C SER A 19 29.06 11.69 -1.31
N ASP A 20 30.10 12.27 -1.93
CA ASP A 20 30.22 13.72 -2.09
C ASP A 20 29.07 14.29 -2.95
N ALA A 21 28.65 13.53 -3.98
CA ALA A 21 27.57 13.93 -4.88
C ALA A 21 26.21 14.01 -4.16
N LEU A 22 25.91 13.05 -3.28
CA LEU A 22 24.70 13.09 -2.45
C LEU A 22 24.72 14.31 -1.52
N ASN A 23 25.82 14.54 -0.80
CA ASN A 23 25.94 15.68 0.10
C ASN A 23 25.81 17.02 -0.65
N GLN A 24 26.39 17.11 -1.85
CA GLN A 24 26.24 18.29 -2.70
C GLN A 24 24.78 18.49 -3.16
N ARG A 25 24.08 17.43 -3.57
CA ARG A 25 22.66 17.51 -3.96
C ARG A 25 21.77 17.92 -2.79
N MET A 26 22.00 17.37 -1.60
CA MET A 26 21.27 17.75 -0.38
C MET A 26 21.47 19.23 -0.02
N LYS A 27 22.69 19.75 -0.15
CA LYS A 27 22.95 21.18 0.05
C LYS A 27 22.21 22.05 -0.98
N GLN A 28 22.20 21.64 -2.24
CA GLN A 28 21.44 22.33 -3.28
C GLN A 28 19.93 22.31 -2.99
N LEU A 29 19.40 21.22 -2.44
CA LEU A 29 17.99 21.14 -2.02
C LEU A 29 17.67 22.17 -0.94
N GLU A 30 18.52 22.31 0.08
CA GLU A 30 18.34 23.31 1.13
C GLU A 30 18.29 24.74 0.56
N ASP A 31 19.22 25.08 -0.33
CA ASP A 31 19.23 26.38 -1.02
C ASP A 31 17.97 26.59 -1.88
N GLN A 32 17.56 25.56 -2.62
CA GLN A 32 16.36 25.58 -3.47
C GLN A 32 15.07 25.74 -2.65
N MET A 33 14.93 25.05 -1.52
CA MET A 33 13.77 25.16 -0.63
C MET A 33 13.65 26.55 0.00
N ASN A 34 14.78 27.17 0.34
CA ASN A 34 14.81 28.54 0.84
C ASN A 34 14.39 29.56 -0.23
N GLU A 35 14.89 29.39 -1.46
CA GLU A 35 14.46 30.22 -2.59
C GLU A 35 12.99 29.99 -2.95
N TYR A 36 12.51 28.75 -2.90
CA TYR A 36 11.10 28.40 -3.12
C TYR A 36 10.19 29.14 -2.15
N TYR A 37 10.46 29.03 -0.85
CA TYR A 37 9.72 29.78 0.17
C TYR A 37 9.71 31.28 -0.11
N HIS A 38 10.87 31.85 -0.46
CA HIS A 38 11.00 33.27 -0.74
C HIS A 38 10.19 33.70 -1.97
N ARG A 39 10.22 32.92 -3.06
CA ARG A 39 9.40 33.16 -4.26
C ARG A 39 7.91 33.06 -3.97
N VAL A 40 7.49 32.00 -3.29
CA VAL A 40 6.09 31.80 -2.89
C VAL A 40 5.61 32.96 -2.03
N THR A 41 6.40 33.39 -1.04
CA THR A 41 6.04 34.50 -0.14
C THR A 41 5.87 35.81 -0.91
N LYS A 42 6.75 36.10 -1.88
CA LYS A 42 6.71 37.34 -2.68
C LYS A 42 5.66 37.33 -3.80
N TRP A 43 5.31 36.16 -4.31
CA TRP A 43 4.34 36.03 -5.38
C TRP A 43 2.96 36.51 -4.93
N SER A 44 2.26 37.25 -5.80
CA SER A 44 0.91 37.75 -5.53
C SER A 44 -0.10 37.01 -6.40
N PRO A 45 -1.23 36.53 -5.83
CA PRO A 45 -2.23 35.75 -6.54
C PRO A 45 -2.98 36.60 -7.58
N SER A 46 -2.52 36.56 -8.83
CA SER A 46 -3.13 37.24 -9.97
C SER A 46 -2.80 36.51 -11.27
N SER A 47 -3.74 36.50 -12.21
CA SER A 47 -3.57 35.91 -13.55
C SER A 47 -2.45 36.59 -14.37
N ASP A 48 -2.09 37.83 -14.04
CA ASP A 48 -0.97 38.58 -14.61
C ASP A 48 0.40 38.04 -14.17
N ASN A 49 0.47 37.34 -13.03
CA ASN A 49 1.71 36.78 -12.48
C ASN A 49 1.91 35.29 -12.83
N ALA A 50 1.25 34.81 -13.89
CA ALA A 50 1.32 33.41 -14.32
C ALA A 50 2.75 32.93 -14.64
N GLU A 51 3.60 33.76 -15.25
CA GLU A 51 4.99 33.37 -15.54
C GLU A 51 5.80 33.13 -14.26
N GLN A 52 5.57 33.95 -13.24
CA GLN A 52 6.21 33.77 -11.92
C GLN A 52 5.71 32.50 -11.23
N LEU A 53 4.40 32.22 -11.31
CA LEU A 53 3.84 30.97 -10.78
C LEU A 53 4.43 29.75 -11.50
N ASN A 54 4.54 29.80 -12.82
CA ASN A 54 5.18 28.72 -13.58
C ASN A 54 6.63 28.47 -13.12
N ALA A 55 7.40 29.53 -12.88
CA ALA A 55 8.75 29.41 -12.34
C ALA A 55 8.79 28.88 -10.89
N ILE A 56 7.74 29.13 -10.10
CA ILE A 56 7.57 28.57 -8.75
C ILE A 56 7.29 27.07 -8.83
N LEU A 57 6.35 26.64 -9.68
CA LEU A 57 6.00 25.23 -9.86
C LEU A 57 7.15 24.41 -10.45
N GLN A 58 7.93 24.96 -11.38
CA GLN A 58 9.15 24.32 -11.89
C GLN A 58 10.21 24.12 -10.79
N LEU A 59 10.35 25.09 -9.89
CA LEU A 59 11.25 24.96 -8.74
C LEU A 59 10.72 23.93 -7.74
N GLN A 60 9.40 23.90 -7.48
CA GLN A 60 8.76 22.86 -6.68
C GLN A 60 9.06 21.48 -7.25
N GLU A 61 8.83 21.26 -8.55
CA GLU A 61 9.14 20.01 -9.25
C GLU A 61 10.62 19.61 -9.11
N THR A 62 11.54 20.57 -9.24
CA THR A 62 12.98 20.33 -9.03
C THR A 62 13.30 19.89 -7.59
N ILE A 63 12.63 20.49 -6.61
CA ILE A 63 12.79 20.16 -5.19
C ILE A 63 12.22 18.78 -4.90
N THR A 64 10.96 18.52 -5.30
CA THR A 64 10.30 17.23 -5.11
C THR A 64 11.12 16.10 -5.72
N ASN A 65 11.59 16.26 -6.96
CA ASN A 65 12.40 15.25 -7.61
C ASN A 65 13.72 15.00 -6.90
N GLY A 66 14.44 16.05 -6.52
CA GLY A 66 15.71 15.88 -5.81
C GLY A 66 15.53 15.32 -4.40
N PHE A 67 14.48 15.74 -3.69
CA PHE A 67 14.18 15.22 -2.36
C PHE A 67 13.87 13.73 -2.43
N THR A 68 12.99 13.30 -3.34
CA THR A 68 12.69 11.89 -3.58
C THR A 68 13.94 11.13 -4.02
N GLN A 69 14.75 11.66 -4.93
CA GLN A 69 16.02 11.03 -5.36
C GLN A 69 16.95 10.75 -4.17
N CYS A 70 17.18 11.76 -3.30
CA CYS A 70 18.02 11.63 -2.13
C CYS A 70 17.41 10.67 -1.09
N SER A 71 16.11 10.81 -0.81
CA SER A 71 15.38 9.99 0.17
C SER A 71 15.37 8.51 -0.22
N SER A 72 15.02 8.20 -1.48
CA SER A 72 15.03 6.84 -2.02
C SER A 72 16.41 6.19 -1.96
N TYR A 73 17.47 6.94 -2.29
CA TYR A 73 18.84 6.45 -2.20
C TYR A 73 19.27 6.17 -0.75
N ILE A 74 18.97 7.07 0.20
CA ILE A 74 19.31 6.88 1.62
C ILE A 74 18.51 5.71 2.21
N THR A 75 17.22 5.60 1.88
CA THR A 75 16.36 4.49 2.28
C THR A 75 16.88 3.16 1.74
N ALA A 76 17.37 3.14 0.49
CA ALA A 76 18.02 1.98 -0.09
C ALA A 76 19.26 1.57 0.73
N LEU A 77 20.17 2.51 1.05
CA LEU A 77 21.33 2.22 1.90
C LEU A 77 20.94 1.60 3.25
N LEU A 78 19.97 2.20 3.94
CA LEU A 78 19.46 1.72 5.23
C LEU A 78 18.78 0.35 5.12
N SER A 79 18.10 0.08 4.01
CA SER A 79 17.41 -1.19 3.80
C SER A 79 18.39 -2.32 3.48
N ALA A 80 19.40 -2.02 2.65
CA ALA A 80 20.49 -2.95 2.38
C ALA A 80 21.34 -3.21 3.63
N ASN A 81 21.56 -2.21 4.48
CA ASN A 81 22.33 -2.34 5.71
C ASN A 81 21.75 -1.49 6.86
N VAL A 82 20.98 -2.11 7.74
CA VAL A 82 20.34 -1.43 8.90
C VAL A 82 21.34 -0.89 9.93
N ASN A 83 22.59 -1.32 9.84
CA ASN A 83 23.69 -0.89 10.71
C ASN A 83 24.47 0.31 10.16
N ASP A 84 24.11 0.86 8.99
CA ASP A 84 24.75 2.05 8.44
C ASP A 84 24.34 3.30 9.25
N SER A 85 25.18 3.69 10.21
CA SER A 85 24.93 4.86 11.07
C SER A 85 25.03 6.19 10.31
N ASP A 86 25.85 6.26 9.27
CA ASP A 86 26.06 7.48 8.50
C ASP A 86 24.85 7.77 7.61
N ALA A 87 24.25 6.72 7.02
CA ALA A 87 22.96 6.83 6.33
C ALA A 87 21.83 7.34 7.24
N LYS A 88 21.80 6.93 8.52
CA LYS A 88 20.81 7.44 9.50
C LYS A 88 20.99 8.94 9.74
N VAL A 89 22.24 9.40 9.85
CA VAL A 89 22.55 10.84 9.99
C VAL A 89 22.14 11.61 8.74
N LEU A 90 22.38 11.07 7.55
CA LEU A 90 21.95 11.68 6.29
C LEU A 90 20.42 11.78 6.19
N SER A 91 19.70 10.72 6.58
CA SER A 91 18.24 10.73 6.65
C SER A 91 17.74 11.86 7.55
N GLY A 92 18.25 11.95 8.79
CA GLY A 92 17.88 13.02 9.71
C GLY A 92 18.14 14.43 9.16
N LYS A 93 19.27 14.63 8.47
CA LYS A 93 19.58 15.91 7.82
C LYS A 93 18.62 16.24 6.67
N LEU A 94 18.25 15.26 5.86
CA LEU A 94 17.31 15.44 4.74
C LEU A 94 15.92 15.80 5.26
N TYR A 95 15.38 15.02 6.21
CA TYR A 95 14.04 15.23 6.75
C TYR A 95 13.91 16.51 7.58
N ALA A 96 15.00 17.02 8.18
CA ALA A 96 15.01 18.32 8.85
C ALA A 96 14.70 19.50 7.90
N MET A 97 14.77 19.31 6.58
CA MET A 97 14.45 20.33 5.58
C MET A 97 12.94 20.41 5.26
N LEU A 98 12.16 19.35 5.54
CA LEU A 98 10.74 19.28 5.18
C LEU A 98 9.87 20.40 5.73
N PRO A 99 10.02 20.86 6.99
CA PRO A 99 9.16 21.92 7.54
C PRO A 99 9.21 23.21 6.70
N ARG A 100 10.35 23.49 6.06
CA ARG A 100 10.51 24.67 5.19
C ARG A 100 9.69 24.54 3.90
N LEU A 101 9.69 23.35 3.30
CA LEU A 101 8.90 23.04 2.12
C LEU A 101 7.40 23.08 2.44
N GLN A 102 6.98 22.39 3.50
CA GLN A 102 5.59 22.34 3.96
C GLN A 102 5.04 23.74 4.23
N SER A 103 5.81 24.60 4.92
CA SER A 103 5.42 25.99 5.16
C SER A 103 5.20 26.78 3.87
N ALA A 104 6.05 26.59 2.86
CA ALA A 104 5.87 27.24 1.56
C ALA A 104 4.63 26.71 0.82
N GLU A 105 4.36 25.40 0.89
CA GLU A 105 3.18 24.79 0.26
C GLU A 105 1.87 25.27 0.89
N THR A 106 1.81 25.39 2.22
CA THR A 106 0.66 26.00 2.92
C THR A 106 0.41 27.44 2.51
N VAL A 107 1.47 28.24 2.35
CA VAL A 107 1.33 29.63 1.86
C VAL A 107 0.83 29.64 0.42
N LEU A 108 1.34 28.73 -0.43
CA LEU A 108 0.94 28.66 -1.83
C LEU A 108 -0.54 28.24 -1.99
N SER A 109 -0.99 27.23 -1.23
CA SER A 109 -2.38 26.74 -1.29
C SER A 109 -3.38 27.81 -0.83
N LYS A 110 -3.07 28.56 0.24
CA LYS A 110 -3.89 29.71 0.68
C LYS A 110 -3.98 30.79 -0.39
N LYS A 111 -2.85 31.13 -1.04
CA LYS A 111 -2.86 32.09 -2.15
C LYS A 111 -3.68 31.61 -3.34
N PHE A 112 -3.71 30.31 -3.63
CA PHE A 112 -4.61 29.78 -4.67
C PHE A 112 -6.08 29.94 -4.30
N ALA A 113 -6.43 29.73 -3.02
CA ALA A 113 -7.80 29.92 -2.54
C ALA A 113 -8.27 31.37 -2.62
N GLU A 114 -7.36 32.35 -2.53
CA GLU A 114 -7.66 33.79 -2.67
C GLU A 114 -7.97 34.23 -4.13
N ILE A 115 -7.57 33.45 -5.13
CA ILE A 115 -7.80 33.79 -6.55
C ILE A 115 -9.30 33.65 -6.86
N SER A 116 -9.86 34.64 -7.57
CA SER A 116 -11.26 34.57 -8.04
C SER A 116 -11.46 33.42 -9.03
N ASP A 117 -12.64 32.82 -9.09
CA ASP A 117 -12.90 31.71 -10.02
C ASP A 117 -12.65 32.09 -11.48
N ASN A 118 -12.96 33.34 -11.85
CA ASN A 118 -12.71 33.82 -13.21
C ASN A 118 -11.21 33.89 -13.52
N ASP A 119 -10.41 34.46 -12.61
CA ASP A 119 -8.96 34.58 -12.80
C ASP A 119 -8.25 33.23 -12.72
N TRP A 120 -8.74 32.33 -11.87
CA TRP A 120 -8.24 30.96 -11.75
C TRP A 120 -8.46 30.18 -13.04
N ASN A 121 -9.69 30.20 -13.58
CA ASN A 121 -10.00 29.55 -14.85
C ASN A 121 -9.22 30.17 -16.02
N GLN A 122 -9.06 31.49 -16.04
CA GLN A 122 -8.22 32.16 -17.02
C GLN A 122 -6.75 31.70 -16.90
N MET A 123 -6.24 31.54 -15.68
CA MET A 123 -4.88 31.04 -15.46
C MET A 123 -4.72 29.60 -15.94
N LEU A 124 -5.64 28.70 -15.57
CA LEU A 124 -5.60 27.29 -15.96
C LEU A 124 -5.74 27.07 -17.48
N SER A 125 -6.36 28.02 -18.20
CA SER A 125 -6.46 27.97 -19.66
C SER A 125 -5.13 28.21 -20.41
N LYS A 126 -4.07 28.63 -19.70
CA LYS A 126 -2.73 28.79 -20.29
C LYS A 126 -2.08 27.41 -20.42
N SER A 127 -1.40 27.18 -21.55
CA SER A 127 -0.79 25.88 -21.89
C SER A 127 0.20 25.34 -20.85
N SER A 128 0.81 26.19 -20.03
CA SER A 128 1.72 25.79 -18.95
C SER A 128 1.03 25.13 -17.75
N PHE A 129 -0.28 25.33 -17.58
CA PHE A 129 -1.03 24.82 -16.43
C PHE A 129 -2.10 23.79 -16.80
N GLU A 130 -2.52 23.75 -18.08
CA GLU A 130 -3.56 22.83 -18.56
C GLU A 130 -3.28 21.38 -18.17
N THR A 131 -2.04 20.93 -18.32
CA THR A 131 -1.65 19.53 -18.02
C THR A 131 -1.74 19.20 -16.53
N ILE A 132 -1.50 20.17 -15.64
CA ILE A 132 -1.50 20.00 -14.18
C ILE A 132 -2.75 20.57 -13.50
N ALA A 133 -3.75 20.99 -14.29
CA ALA A 133 -4.93 21.70 -13.81
C ALA A 133 -5.71 20.91 -12.77
N PHE A 134 -5.81 19.59 -12.94
CA PHE A 134 -6.48 18.70 -11.99
C PHE A 134 -5.87 18.84 -10.58
N ARG A 135 -4.55 18.70 -10.46
CA ARG A 135 -3.84 18.79 -9.18
C ARG A 135 -3.85 20.20 -8.61
N LEU A 136 -3.73 21.23 -9.45
CA LEU A 136 -3.85 22.62 -9.00
C LEU A 136 -5.24 22.89 -8.41
N ASN A 137 -6.31 22.33 -8.99
CA ASN A 137 -7.65 22.45 -8.44
C ASN A 137 -7.79 21.75 -7.08
N GLU A 138 -7.16 20.58 -6.90
CA GLU A 138 -7.12 19.91 -5.59
C GLU A 138 -6.37 20.75 -4.55
N ILE A 139 -5.20 21.28 -4.88
CA ILE A 139 -4.42 22.16 -3.97
C ILE A 139 -5.24 23.41 -3.61
N ARG A 140 -5.95 24.01 -4.57
CA ARG A 140 -6.82 25.17 -4.32
C ARG A 140 -8.02 24.81 -3.42
N ARG A 141 -8.67 23.67 -3.68
CA ARG A 141 -9.77 23.15 -2.86
C ARG A 141 -9.30 22.94 -1.42
N ASP A 142 -8.19 22.23 -1.23
CA ASP A 142 -7.67 21.91 0.10
C ASP A 142 -7.24 23.19 0.82
N GLY A 143 -6.59 24.12 0.11
CA GLY A 143 -6.27 25.45 0.63
C GLY A 143 -7.48 26.27 1.06
N SER A 144 -8.64 26.10 0.38
CA SER A 144 -9.90 26.79 0.73
C SER A 144 -10.62 26.20 1.95
N GLN A 145 -10.26 24.98 2.34
CA GLN A 145 -10.79 24.31 3.52
C GLN A 145 -9.98 24.63 4.78
N LEU A 146 -8.80 25.24 4.65
CA LEU A 146 -7.97 25.65 5.78
C LEU A 146 -8.64 26.75 6.60
N LEU A 147 -8.42 26.72 7.90
CA LEU A 147 -8.75 27.77 8.84
C LEU A 147 -7.80 28.98 8.70
N SER A 148 -7.97 29.98 9.56
CA SER A 148 -7.03 31.10 9.60
C SER A 148 -5.61 30.63 9.87
N GLU A 149 -4.60 31.39 9.44
CA GLU A 149 -3.19 31.02 9.66
C GLU A 149 -2.85 30.81 11.15
N ALA A 150 -3.46 31.60 12.04
CA ALA A 150 -3.27 31.46 13.47
C ALA A 150 -3.87 30.15 14.02
N GLU A 151 -5.07 29.78 13.57
CA GLU A 151 -5.76 28.54 13.99
C GLU A 151 -5.00 27.31 13.48
N GLU A 152 -4.63 27.29 12.20
CA GLU A 152 -3.83 26.22 11.60
C GLU A 152 -2.50 26.03 12.32
N ASN A 153 -1.80 27.13 12.63
CA ASN A 153 -0.53 27.03 13.34
C ASN A 153 -0.72 26.47 14.76
N ILE A 154 -1.82 26.79 15.44
CA ILE A 154 -2.14 26.20 16.76
C ILE A 154 -2.40 24.70 16.63
N ILE A 155 -3.26 24.28 15.68
CA ILE A 155 -3.58 22.86 15.46
C ILE A 155 -2.31 22.07 15.14
N ASN A 156 -1.52 22.53 14.18
CA ASN A 156 -0.27 21.86 13.78
C ASN A 156 0.80 21.84 14.90
N THR A 157 0.83 22.85 15.77
CA THR A 157 1.74 22.84 16.93
C THR A 157 1.28 21.79 17.95
N LEU A 158 -0.03 21.70 18.20
CA LEU A 158 -0.60 20.77 19.17
C LEU A 158 -0.68 19.34 18.65
N SER A 159 -0.73 19.12 17.34
CA SER A 159 -0.78 17.77 16.74
C SER A 159 0.45 16.93 17.06
N LEU A 160 1.60 17.58 17.30
CA LEU A 160 2.83 16.89 17.71
C LEU A 160 2.61 16.04 18.98
N ASP A 161 1.99 16.64 20.00
CA ASP A 161 1.68 15.95 21.27
C ASP A 161 0.28 15.33 21.29
N GLY A 162 -0.63 15.78 20.41
CA GLY A 162 -2.05 15.43 20.40
C GLY A 162 -2.47 14.37 19.38
N LEU A 163 -1.65 14.11 18.35
CA LEU A 163 -1.91 13.13 17.28
C LEU A 163 -0.67 12.26 17.04
N ASN A 164 0.47 12.87 16.68
CA ASN A 164 1.69 12.16 16.31
C ASN A 164 2.28 11.37 17.49
N ALA A 165 2.23 11.94 18.70
CA ALA A 165 2.67 11.27 19.92
C ALA A 165 1.84 10.01 20.24
N TRP A 166 0.54 9.97 19.92
CA TRP A 166 -0.28 8.77 20.15
C TRP A 166 0.03 7.66 19.14
N SER A 167 0.27 8.01 17.87
CA SER A 167 0.80 7.07 16.87
C SER A 167 2.16 6.50 17.34
N SER A 168 3.07 7.35 17.83
CA SER A 168 4.35 6.90 18.40
C SER A 168 4.21 6.11 19.71
N HIS A 169 3.16 6.37 20.49
CA HIS A 169 2.87 5.64 21.72
C HIS A 169 2.43 4.20 21.41
N TYR A 170 1.63 3.99 20.35
CA TYR A 170 1.33 2.66 19.84
C TYR A 170 2.62 1.85 19.59
N ASP A 171 3.57 2.41 18.85
CA ASP A 171 4.85 1.75 18.56
C ASP A 171 5.64 1.41 19.83
N THR A 172 5.59 2.31 20.83
CA THR A 172 6.23 2.09 22.14
C THR A 172 5.60 0.91 22.88
N ILE A 173 4.27 0.78 22.85
CA ILE A 173 3.57 -0.35 23.48
C ILE A 173 3.90 -1.65 22.73
N VAL A 174 3.85 -1.65 21.39
CA VAL A 174 4.20 -2.81 20.56
C VAL A 174 5.62 -3.30 20.83
N ALA A 175 6.59 -2.40 20.98
CA ALA A 175 7.97 -2.74 21.32
C ALA A 175 8.11 -3.43 22.69
N SER A 176 7.12 -3.30 23.57
CA SER A 176 7.08 -3.96 24.89
C SER A 176 6.39 -5.33 24.87
N ILE A 177 5.76 -5.73 23.76
CA ILE A 177 5.08 -7.03 23.63
C ILE A 177 6.13 -8.14 23.58
N SER A 178 5.98 -9.10 24.50
CA SER A 178 6.78 -10.32 24.58
C SER A 178 5.85 -11.51 24.68
N ILE A 179 6.08 -12.53 23.85
CA ILE A 179 5.22 -13.69 23.73
C ILE A 179 6.05 -14.94 24.09
N PRO A 180 5.76 -15.60 25.22
CA PRO A 180 6.49 -16.79 25.62
C PRO A 180 6.14 -17.97 24.70
N PHE A 181 7.15 -18.71 24.27
CA PHE A 181 6.99 -19.91 23.45
C PHE A 181 7.97 -21.00 23.87
N GLU A 182 7.49 -22.24 24.02
CA GLU A 182 8.36 -23.37 24.35
C GLU A 182 9.03 -23.90 23.08
N GLN A 183 10.35 -23.82 23.02
CA GLN A 183 11.17 -24.35 21.95
C GLN A 183 12.29 -25.21 22.53
N ASP A 184 12.40 -26.46 22.07
CA ASP A 184 13.41 -27.43 22.53
C ASP A 184 13.44 -27.62 24.07
N GLY A 185 12.27 -27.51 24.73
CA GLY A 185 12.12 -27.63 26.18
C GLY A 185 12.57 -26.40 26.98
N GLN A 186 12.82 -25.27 26.33
CA GLN A 186 13.09 -23.97 26.97
C GLN A 186 12.04 -22.94 26.54
N VAL A 187 11.63 -22.08 27.46
CA VAL A 187 10.79 -20.93 27.12
C VAL A 187 11.67 -19.85 26.51
N VAL A 188 11.39 -19.50 25.26
CA VAL A 188 11.97 -18.35 24.57
C VAL A 188 10.93 -17.23 24.51
N GLU A 189 11.38 -15.98 24.61
CA GLU A 189 10.54 -14.80 24.47
C GLU A 189 10.60 -14.31 23.03
N LEU A 190 9.48 -14.39 22.33
CA LEU A 190 9.35 -13.93 20.95
C LEU A 190 8.82 -12.49 20.93
N SER A 191 9.40 -11.65 20.08
CA SER A 191 8.76 -10.37 19.73
C SER A 191 7.45 -10.60 18.96
N ALA A 192 6.57 -9.60 18.91
CA ALA A 192 5.34 -9.65 18.11
C ALA A 192 5.61 -10.05 16.64
N GLY A 193 6.64 -9.49 16.00
CA GLY A 193 6.97 -9.88 14.62
C GLY A 193 7.38 -11.35 14.48
N GLN A 194 8.20 -11.87 15.39
CA GLN A 194 8.64 -13.27 15.38
C GLN A 194 7.48 -14.23 15.63
N ALA A 195 6.66 -13.93 16.64
CA ALA A 195 5.49 -14.73 16.98
C ALA A 195 4.48 -14.75 15.85
N PHE A 196 4.19 -13.61 15.20
CA PHE A 196 3.26 -13.54 14.08
C PHE A 196 3.73 -14.39 12.89
N ASN A 197 4.99 -14.23 12.47
CA ASN A 197 5.53 -14.99 11.33
C ASN A 197 5.51 -16.50 11.60
N LYS A 198 5.88 -16.92 12.82
CA LYS A 198 5.84 -18.34 13.19
C LYS A 198 4.40 -18.85 13.31
N MET A 199 3.51 -18.07 13.90
CA MET A 199 2.10 -18.44 14.08
C MET A 199 1.38 -18.66 12.75
N MET A 200 1.67 -17.87 11.71
CA MET A 200 1.00 -18.02 10.42
C MET A 200 1.69 -19.04 9.49
N GLY A 201 3.01 -19.18 9.58
CA GLY A 201 3.79 -19.97 8.62
C GLY A 201 4.23 -21.36 9.08
N ASP A 202 4.15 -21.69 10.38
CA ASP A 202 4.63 -22.98 10.87
C ASP A 202 3.74 -24.13 10.35
N PRO A 203 4.32 -25.21 9.80
CA PRO A 203 3.54 -26.34 9.29
C PRO A 203 2.79 -27.11 10.39
N ASP A 204 3.24 -27.05 11.65
CA ASP A 204 2.59 -27.74 12.77
C ASP A 204 1.40 -26.93 13.31
N PRO A 205 0.14 -27.42 13.17
CA PRO A 205 -1.04 -26.73 13.69
C PRO A 205 -0.99 -26.49 15.20
N LYS A 206 -0.30 -27.33 15.98
CA LYS A 206 -0.18 -27.14 17.44
C LYS A 206 0.70 -25.95 17.80
N VAL A 207 1.74 -25.70 16.99
CA VAL A 207 2.59 -24.53 17.16
C VAL A 207 1.76 -23.27 16.92
N ARG A 208 0.98 -23.25 15.84
CA ARG A 208 0.10 -22.13 15.51
C ARG A 208 -0.97 -21.89 16.59
N GLU A 209 -1.65 -22.94 17.04
CA GLU A 209 -2.65 -22.89 18.12
C GLU A 209 -2.06 -22.34 19.43
N THR A 210 -0.91 -22.88 19.85
CA THR A 210 -0.23 -22.47 21.09
C THR A 210 0.20 -21.00 21.01
N LEU A 211 0.77 -20.59 19.88
CA LEU A 211 1.18 -19.20 19.67
C LEU A 211 -0.01 -18.25 19.61
N PHE A 212 -1.12 -18.65 18.99
CA PHE A 212 -2.32 -17.81 18.92
C PHE A 212 -2.92 -17.55 20.32
N ALA A 213 -2.96 -18.56 21.19
CA ALA A 213 -3.38 -18.38 22.57
C ALA A 213 -2.44 -17.44 23.35
N ALA A 214 -1.12 -17.63 23.22
CA ALA A 214 -0.12 -16.77 23.87
C ALA A 214 -0.15 -15.33 23.34
N TRP A 215 -0.39 -15.18 22.03
CA TRP A 215 -0.59 -13.90 21.34
C TRP A 215 -1.79 -13.15 21.94
N GLU A 216 -2.96 -13.78 22.00
CA GLU A 216 -4.16 -13.13 22.55
C GLU A 216 -3.96 -12.64 23.98
N GLU A 217 -3.33 -13.44 24.85
CA GLU A 217 -3.09 -13.03 26.23
C GLU A 217 -2.08 -11.87 26.33
N ALA A 218 -1.02 -11.85 25.51
CA ALA A 218 -0.06 -10.75 25.50
C ALA A 218 -0.69 -9.42 25.04
N TRP A 219 -1.52 -9.44 23.99
CA TRP A 219 -2.22 -8.25 23.51
C TRP A 219 -3.32 -7.79 24.47
N LYS A 220 -4.04 -8.73 25.09
CA LYS A 220 -5.02 -8.47 26.14
C LYS A 220 -4.40 -7.76 27.34
N GLU A 221 -3.22 -8.18 27.80
CA GLU A 221 -2.53 -7.53 28.92
C GLU A 221 -2.31 -6.03 28.66
N LYS A 222 -2.05 -5.66 27.40
CA LYS A 222 -1.80 -4.27 26.98
C LYS A 222 -3.04 -3.56 26.43
N ALA A 223 -4.17 -4.24 26.30
CA ALA A 223 -5.40 -3.70 25.70
C ALA A 223 -5.89 -2.39 26.36
N PRO A 224 -5.77 -2.16 27.68
CA PRO A 224 -6.10 -0.87 28.27
C PRO A 224 -5.28 0.29 27.68
N LEU A 225 -3.98 0.09 27.45
CA LEU A 225 -3.09 1.12 26.88
C LEU A 225 -3.41 1.41 25.41
N PHE A 226 -3.71 0.35 24.65
CA PHE A 226 -4.15 0.50 23.27
C PHE A 226 -5.51 1.17 23.17
N THR A 227 -6.41 0.92 24.12
CA THR A 227 -7.74 1.56 24.18
C THR A 227 -7.61 3.07 24.33
N ASP A 228 -6.78 3.53 25.27
CA ASP A 228 -6.52 4.96 25.47
C ASP A 228 -5.89 5.58 24.22
N THR A 229 -4.90 4.89 23.64
CA THR A 229 -4.18 5.36 22.45
C THR A 229 -5.12 5.54 21.27
N LEU A 230 -5.97 4.55 20.96
CA LEU A 230 -6.92 4.60 19.84
C LEU A 230 -7.97 5.71 20.05
N ASN A 231 -8.54 5.79 21.26
CA ASN A 231 -9.55 6.80 21.59
C ASN A 231 -9.03 8.24 21.50
N HIS A 232 -7.77 8.48 21.89
CA HIS A 232 -7.19 9.82 21.85
C HIS A 232 -6.72 10.19 20.45
N LEU A 233 -6.14 9.24 19.70
CA LEU A 233 -5.73 9.46 18.31
C LEU A 233 -6.92 9.82 17.43
N ASP A 234 -7.95 8.97 17.38
CA ASP A 234 -9.13 9.25 16.56
C ASP A 234 -10.00 10.35 17.16
N GLY A 235 -9.93 10.57 18.47
CA GLY A 235 -10.55 11.72 19.13
C GLY A 235 -9.99 13.06 18.66
N PHE A 236 -8.66 13.16 18.55
CA PHE A 236 -8.00 14.34 17.99
C PHE A 236 -8.45 14.55 16.54
N ARG A 237 -8.39 13.49 15.73
CA ARG A 237 -8.76 13.53 14.31
C ARG A 237 -10.20 13.98 14.09
N LEU A 238 -11.16 13.43 14.83
CA LEU A 238 -12.57 13.82 14.74
C LEU A 238 -12.80 15.28 15.16
N SER A 239 -12.08 15.75 16.19
CA SER A 239 -12.15 17.15 16.63
C SER A 239 -11.57 18.09 15.57
N ASP A 240 -10.45 17.70 14.95
CA ASP A 240 -9.85 18.43 13.84
C ASP A 240 -10.79 18.50 12.63
N TYR A 241 -11.45 17.38 12.29
CA TYR A 241 -12.47 17.35 11.23
C TYR A 241 -13.62 18.29 11.53
N GLU A 242 -14.15 18.29 12.76
CA GLU A 242 -15.24 19.19 13.16
C GLU A 242 -14.84 20.66 13.04
N LEU A 243 -13.62 21.03 13.46
CA LEU A 243 -13.10 22.38 13.32
C LEU A 243 -13.03 22.84 11.85
N HIS A 244 -12.74 21.91 10.93
CA HIS A 244 -12.73 22.14 9.49
C HIS A 244 -14.12 21.94 8.82
N GLY A 245 -15.18 21.75 9.61
CA GLY A 245 -16.55 21.58 9.10
C GLY A 245 -16.83 20.24 8.42
N VAL A 246 -15.99 19.22 8.67
CA VAL A 246 -16.14 17.85 8.16
C VAL A 246 -16.91 17.01 9.17
N THR A 247 -18.12 16.60 8.83
CA THR A 247 -18.99 15.76 9.69
C THR A 247 -19.01 14.29 9.30
N ASP A 248 -18.74 13.98 8.03
CA ASP A 248 -18.60 12.61 7.53
C ASP A 248 -17.12 12.21 7.62
N PHE A 249 -16.77 11.33 8.55
CA PHE A 249 -15.37 10.91 8.75
C PHE A 249 -14.79 10.16 7.54
N LEU A 250 -15.61 9.65 6.62
CA LEU A 250 -15.14 9.04 5.37
C LEU A 250 -14.78 10.07 4.29
N GLN A 251 -15.15 11.34 4.45
CA GLN A 251 -14.89 12.36 3.43
C GLN A 251 -13.39 12.46 3.10
N LYS A 252 -12.53 12.57 4.12
CA LYS A 252 -11.07 12.71 3.92
C LYS A 252 -10.44 11.44 3.32
N PRO A 253 -10.70 10.21 3.82
CA PRO A 253 -10.29 8.99 3.13
C PRO A 253 -10.72 8.91 1.67
N LEU A 254 -11.94 9.33 1.34
CA LEU A 254 -12.46 9.32 -0.04
C LEU A 254 -11.76 10.38 -0.92
N GLU A 255 -11.50 11.57 -0.38
CA GLU A 255 -10.73 12.64 -1.04
C GLU A 255 -9.30 12.18 -1.38
N TYR A 256 -8.58 11.55 -0.43
CA TYR A 256 -7.23 11.00 -0.66
C TYR A 256 -7.21 9.93 -1.76
N ASN A 257 -8.30 9.17 -1.87
CA ASN A 257 -8.45 8.12 -2.86
C ASN A 257 -9.13 8.60 -4.17
N ARG A 258 -9.47 9.89 -4.27
CA ARG A 258 -10.18 10.50 -5.41
C ARG A 258 -11.40 9.67 -5.83
N LEU A 259 -12.13 9.19 -4.83
CA LEU A 259 -13.15 8.15 -4.95
C LEU A 259 -14.49 8.67 -4.45
N LYS A 260 -15.58 8.31 -5.13
CA LYS A 260 -16.94 8.58 -4.64
C LYS A 260 -17.36 7.58 -3.57
N LYS A 261 -18.18 8.04 -2.61
CA LYS A 261 -18.77 7.18 -1.57
C LYS A 261 -19.61 6.05 -2.18
N GLU A 262 -20.34 6.36 -3.27
CA GLU A 262 -21.16 5.40 -3.99
C GLU A 262 -20.32 4.26 -4.58
N THR A 263 -19.14 4.57 -5.14
CA THR A 263 -18.22 3.56 -5.69
C THR A 263 -17.72 2.63 -4.59
N LEU A 264 -17.33 3.17 -3.44
CA LEU A 264 -16.91 2.37 -2.28
C LEU A 264 -18.04 1.44 -1.79
N SER A 265 -19.27 1.97 -1.69
CA SER A 265 -20.44 1.18 -1.30
C SER A 265 -20.71 0.04 -2.27
N VAL A 266 -20.70 0.31 -3.58
CA VAL A 266 -20.97 -0.69 -4.62
C VAL A 266 -19.90 -1.79 -4.63
N MET A 267 -18.62 -1.43 -4.42
CA MET A 267 -17.54 -2.40 -4.26
C MET A 267 -17.80 -3.35 -3.09
N TRP A 268 -18.09 -2.81 -1.90
CA TRP A 268 -18.36 -3.62 -0.71
C TRP A 268 -19.63 -4.46 -0.82
N ASP A 269 -20.69 -3.91 -1.39
CA ASP A 269 -21.95 -4.62 -1.64
C ASP A 269 -21.75 -5.80 -2.60
N THR A 270 -20.94 -5.60 -3.64
CA THR A 270 -20.64 -6.66 -4.61
C THR A 270 -19.78 -7.75 -3.96
N ILE A 271 -18.77 -7.39 -3.16
CA ILE A 271 -18.00 -8.35 -2.37
C ILE A 271 -18.93 -9.14 -1.44
N GLN A 272 -19.78 -8.44 -0.66
CA GLN A 272 -20.65 -9.06 0.33
C GLN A 272 -21.60 -10.10 -0.28
N LYS A 273 -22.13 -9.84 -1.48
CA LYS A 273 -23.01 -10.77 -2.21
C LYS A 273 -22.27 -12.03 -2.69
N ASN A 274 -20.95 -11.99 -2.83
CA ASN A 274 -20.14 -13.05 -3.40
C ASN A 274 -19.18 -13.72 -2.38
N LYS A 275 -19.43 -13.57 -1.07
CA LYS A 275 -18.59 -14.22 -0.05
C LYS A 275 -18.81 -15.72 0.10
N GLN A 276 -19.96 -16.27 -0.31
CA GLN A 276 -20.28 -17.68 -0.09
C GLN A 276 -19.25 -18.65 -0.70
N PRO A 277 -18.77 -18.48 -1.96
CA PRO A 277 -17.69 -19.32 -2.49
C PRO A 277 -16.42 -19.32 -1.63
N LEU A 278 -16.04 -18.18 -1.05
CA LEU A 278 -14.89 -18.11 -0.14
C LEU A 278 -15.14 -18.82 1.19
N VAL A 279 -16.39 -18.81 1.69
CA VAL A 279 -16.79 -19.62 2.85
C VAL A 279 -16.61 -21.11 2.53
N ASP A 280 -17.10 -21.56 1.38
CA ASP A 280 -16.99 -22.95 0.95
C ASP A 280 -15.52 -23.37 0.79
N TYR A 281 -14.68 -22.49 0.25
CA TYR A 281 -13.23 -22.64 0.17
C TYR A 281 -12.58 -22.79 1.56
N LEU A 282 -12.90 -21.92 2.52
CA LEU A 282 -12.38 -22.02 3.89
C LEU A 282 -12.78 -23.33 4.56
N THR A 283 -14.02 -23.77 4.38
CA THR A 283 -14.49 -25.07 4.88
C THR A 283 -13.72 -26.21 4.23
N ARG A 284 -13.53 -26.18 2.90
CA ARG A 284 -12.73 -27.20 2.19
C ARG A 284 -11.30 -27.24 2.69
N LYS A 285 -10.65 -26.09 2.84
CA LYS A 285 -9.29 -25.99 3.40
C LYS A 285 -9.22 -26.55 4.81
N ALA A 286 -10.21 -26.27 5.65
CA ALA A 286 -10.29 -26.84 7.00
C ALA A 286 -10.39 -28.38 6.95
N ASN A 287 -11.20 -28.94 6.06
CA ASN A 287 -11.35 -30.39 5.91
C ASN A 287 -10.04 -31.06 5.48
N LEU A 288 -9.27 -30.42 4.59
CA LEU A 288 -7.93 -30.88 4.21
C LEU A 288 -6.94 -30.87 5.40
N PHE A 289 -7.15 -30.01 6.39
CA PHE A 289 -6.41 -30.02 7.66
C PHE A 289 -7.01 -30.97 8.72
N GLY A 290 -8.05 -31.73 8.37
CA GLY A 290 -8.76 -32.61 9.31
C GLY A 290 -9.64 -31.87 10.32
N LYS A 291 -10.03 -30.62 10.01
CA LYS A 291 -10.90 -29.76 10.84
C LYS A 291 -12.27 -29.58 10.19
N GLU A 292 -13.31 -29.40 11.00
CA GLU A 292 -14.66 -29.09 10.49
C GLU A 292 -14.76 -27.65 9.98
N LYS A 293 -14.03 -26.73 10.62
CA LYS A 293 -14.12 -25.30 10.40
C LYS A 293 -12.77 -24.64 10.58
N MET A 294 -12.49 -23.61 9.78
CA MET A 294 -11.18 -22.96 9.76
C MET A 294 -10.97 -22.12 11.04
N GLU A 295 -9.79 -22.22 11.64
CA GLU A 295 -9.39 -21.37 12.77
C GLU A 295 -8.66 -20.12 12.27
N TRP A 296 -8.69 -19.04 13.05
CA TRP A 296 -8.12 -17.75 12.62
C TRP A 296 -6.64 -17.86 12.20
N GLN A 297 -5.84 -18.57 12.99
CA GLN A 297 -4.39 -18.72 12.80
C GLN A 297 -3.99 -19.69 11.69
N ASP A 298 -4.95 -20.39 11.07
CA ASP A 298 -4.70 -21.41 10.05
C ASP A 298 -5.00 -20.95 8.62
N GLN A 299 -5.54 -19.74 8.45
CA GLN A 299 -5.99 -19.21 7.16
C GLN A 299 -4.87 -19.17 6.13
N ASP A 300 -3.66 -18.77 6.56
CA ASP A 300 -2.48 -18.60 5.71
C ASP A 300 -1.59 -19.86 5.69
N ALA A 301 -1.94 -20.88 6.49
CA ALA A 301 -1.15 -22.10 6.55
C ALA A 301 -1.15 -22.80 5.18
N PRO A 302 0.03 -23.26 4.70
CA PRO A 302 0.13 -23.87 3.38
C PRO A 302 -0.54 -25.24 3.36
N ILE A 303 -1.23 -25.54 2.25
CA ILE A 303 -1.75 -26.89 1.99
C ILE A 303 -0.62 -27.77 1.44
N ILE A 304 -0.21 -28.78 2.21
CA ILE A 304 0.79 -29.77 1.81
C ILE A 304 0.10 -31.14 1.69
N LEU A 305 -0.10 -31.62 0.46
CA LEU A 305 -0.72 -32.92 0.16
C LEU A 305 0.32 -33.91 -0.37
N GLY A 306 0.25 -35.16 0.13
CA GLY A 306 1.11 -36.25 -0.31
C GLY A 306 2.60 -35.95 -0.11
N ASP A 307 3.42 -36.31 -1.10
CA ASP A 307 4.88 -36.06 -1.14
C ASP A 307 5.24 -34.74 -1.86
N LEU A 308 4.29 -33.80 -1.97
CA LEU A 308 4.51 -32.52 -2.66
C LEU A 308 5.74 -31.82 -2.08
N LYS A 309 6.67 -31.47 -2.97
CA LYS A 309 7.73 -30.51 -2.68
C LYS A 309 7.34 -29.20 -3.34
N GLU A 310 7.43 -28.13 -2.58
CA GLU A 310 7.18 -26.79 -3.11
C GLU A 310 8.07 -26.52 -4.32
N LYS A 311 7.48 -25.88 -5.32
CA LYS A 311 8.20 -25.43 -6.51
C LYS A 311 9.13 -24.31 -6.11
N THR A 312 10.38 -24.37 -6.56
CA THR A 312 11.34 -23.30 -6.36
C THR A 312 11.86 -22.77 -7.69
N PHE A 313 12.21 -21.48 -7.69
CA PHE A 313 12.85 -20.80 -8.81
C PHE A 313 14.11 -20.13 -8.30
N SER A 314 15.28 -20.47 -8.87
CA SER A 314 16.45 -19.61 -8.70
C SER A 314 16.14 -18.19 -9.20
N PHE A 315 16.88 -17.19 -8.72
CA PHE A 315 16.64 -15.79 -9.12
C PHE A 315 16.69 -15.60 -10.64
N ASP A 316 17.62 -16.28 -11.34
CA ASP A 316 17.72 -16.24 -12.80
C ASP A 316 16.53 -16.93 -13.50
N GLU A 317 16.03 -18.03 -12.94
CA GLU A 317 14.83 -18.71 -13.45
C GLU A 317 13.57 -17.85 -13.25
N ALA A 318 13.45 -17.18 -12.10
CA ALA A 318 12.37 -16.25 -11.83
C ALA A 318 12.41 -15.05 -12.76
N ALA A 319 13.58 -14.45 -12.98
CA ALA A 319 13.75 -13.36 -13.93
C ALA A 319 13.31 -13.78 -15.35
N ALA A 320 13.77 -14.93 -15.82
CA ALA A 320 13.37 -15.46 -17.12
C ALA A 320 11.86 -15.73 -17.21
N PHE A 321 11.28 -16.34 -16.16
CA PHE A 321 9.86 -16.64 -16.08
C PHE A 321 8.99 -15.38 -16.08
N ILE A 322 9.37 -14.36 -15.30
CA ILE A 322 8.67 -13.07 -15.25
C ILE A 322 8.73 -12.37 -16.61
N ILE A 323 9.92 -12.24 -17.21
CA ILE A 323 10.10 -11.57 -18.51
C ILE A 323 9.30 -12.28 -19.61
N GLU A 324 9.33 -13.62 -19.65
CA GLU A 324 8.57 -14.39 -20.64
C GLU A 324 7.07 -14.13 -20.53
N ASN A 325 6.53 -14.14 -19.30
CA ASN A 325 5.09 -14.00 -19.10
C ASN A 325 4.63 -12.55 -19.23
N PHE A 326 5.41 -11.56 -18.79
CA PHE A 326 5.15 -10.15 -19.11
C PHE A 326 5.10 -9.94 -20.63
N ASN A 327 5.98 -10.57 -21.40
CA ASN A 327 6.03 -10.39 -22.85
C ASN A 327 4.76 -10.88 -23.57
N LYS A 328 4.00 -11.80 -22.95
CA LYS A 328 2.71 -12.26 -23.48
C LYS A 328 1.60 -11.21 -23.36
N PHE A 329 1.74 -10.26 -22.43
CA PHE A 329 0.76 -9.20 -22.17
C PHE A 329 1.24 -7.81 -22.63
N SER A 330 2.48 -7.46 -22.30
CA SER A 330 3.12 -6.18 -22.64
C SER A 330 4.61 -6.40 -22.94
N PRO A 331 5.01 -6.38 -24.23
CA PRO A 331 6.42 -6.35 -24.64
C PRO A 331 7.21 -5.18 -24.02
N LYS A 332 6.58 -4.02 -23.78
CA LYS A 332 7.21 -2.87 -23.12
C LYS A 332 7.52 -3.16 -21.65
N MET A 333 6.58 -3.77 -20.93
CA MET A 333 6.76 -4.20 -19.53
C MET A 333 7.84 -5.26 -19.42
N ALA A 334 7.87 -6.23 -20.33
CA ALA A 334 8.93 -7.25 -20.37
C ALA A 334 10.31 -6.65 -20.61
N LYS A 335 10.43 -5.72 -21.58
CA LYS A 335 11.69 -5.02 -21.87
C LYS A 335 12.15 -4.15 -20.69
N PHE A 336 11.20 -3.52 -19.99
CA PHE A 336 11.49 -2.77 -18.78
C PHE A 336 12.00 -3.68 -17.66
N ALA A 337 11.30 -4.78 -17.37
CA ALA A 337 11.73 -5.76 -16.37
C ALA A 337 13.11 -6.33 -16.69
N GLN A 338 13.36 -6.71 -17.95
CA GLN A 338 14.69 -7.13 -18.42
C GLN A 338 15.76 -6.08 -18.11
N SER A 339 15.47 -4.80 -18.38
CA SER A 339 16.40 -3.71 -18.09
C SER A 339 16.68 -3.56 -16.60
N ALA A 340 15.68 -3.78 -15.72
CA ALA A 340 15.86 -3.74 -14.28
C ALA A 340 16.82 -4.83 -13.78
N PHE A 341 16.73 -6.05 -14.32
CA PHE A 341 17.68 -7.13 -14.03
C PHE A 341 19.08 -6.84 -14.59
N GLU A 342 19.18 -6.41 -15.85
CA GLU A 342 20.46 -6.14 -16.53
C GLU A 342 21.25 -4.97 -15.92
N LYS A 343 20.55 -3.98 -15.36
CA LYS A 343 21.14 -2.81 -14.71
C LYS A 343 21.33 -2.98 -13.19
N SER A 344 21.06 -4.17 -12.65
CA SER A 344 21.14 -4.45 -11.21
C SER A 344 20.29 -3.47 -10.38
N TRP A 345 18.98 -3.38 -10.65
CA TRP A 345 18.09 -2.52 -9.85
C TRP A 345 17.53 -3.20 -8.59
N ILE A 346 17.76 -4.51 -8.43
CA ILE A 346 17.12 -5.35 -7.43
C ILE A 346 18.14 -5.76 -6.35
N GLU A 347 17.83 -5.51 -5.09
CA GLU A 347 18.51 -6.04 -3.90
C GLU A 347 17.73 -7.24 -3.38
N ALA A 348 18.12 -8.45 -3.82
CA ALA A 348 17.43 -9.71 -3.58
C ALA A 348 18.14 -10.62 -2.55
N GLU A 349 19.45 -10.46 -2.36
CA GLU A 349 20.27 -11.39 -1.55
C GLU A 349 19.69 -11.63 -0.16
N ASP A 350 19.57 -12.90 0.23
CA ASP A 350 19.23 -13.29 1.60
C ASP A 350 20.48 -13.28 2.48
N ARG A 351 20.64 -12.19 3.25
CA ARG A 351 21.77 -12.01 4.16
C ARG A 351 21.40 -11.23 5.42
N PRO A 352 22.13 -11.43 6.54
CA PRO A 352 21.95 -10.65 7.76
C PRO A 352 22.13 -9.14 7.55
N GLY A 353 21.45 -8.35 8.39
CA GLY A 353 21.58 -6.90 8.40
C GLY A 353 20.71 -6.16 7.37
N LYS A 354 19.85 -6.87 6.64
CA LYS A 354 18.80 -6.27 5.79
C LYS A 354 17.57 -5.88 6.59
N ARG A 355 16.83 -4.87 6.12
CA ARG A 355 15.46 -4.58 6.57
C ARG A 355 14.53 -5.75 6.19
N PRO A 356 13.50 -6.08 6.99
CA PRO A 356 12.46 -7.03 6.59
C PRO A 356 11.53 -6.47 5.49
N GLY A 357 10.89 -7.36 4.73
CA GLY A 357 9.86 -7.03 3.74
C GLY A 357 10.40 -6.81 2.32
N GLY A 358 9.53 -6.30 1.45
CA GLY A 358 9.85 -5.89 0.08
C GLY A 358 9.27 -4.51 -0.23
N TYR A 359 9.89 -3.79 -1.18
CA TYR A 359 9.35 -2.53 -1.71
C TYR A 359 10.01 -2.15 -3.04
N CYS A 360 9.35 -1.26 -3.77
CA CYS A 360 9.88 -0.51 -4.89
C CYS A 360 9.96 0.98 -4.52
N THR A 361 11.04 1.64 -4.92
CA THR A 361 11.19 3.09 -4.80
C THR A 361 11.66 3.71 -6.11
N GLU A 362 11.20 4.93 -6.40
CA GLU A 362 11.56 5.67 -7.59
C GLU A 362 12.72 6.65 -7.37
N LEU A 363 13.46 6.89 -8.44
CA LEU A 363 14.59 7.80 -8.52
C LEU A 363 14.34 8.78 -9.69
N PRO A 364 13.54 9.83 -9.47
CA PRO A 364 12.95 10.64 -10.54
C PRO A 364 13.95 11.50 -11.32
N GLU A 365 15.10 11.91 -10.74
CA GLU A 365 16.12 12.67 -11.46
C GLU A 365 16.88 11.77 -12.45
N THR A 366 17.14 10.52 -12.07
CA THR A 366 17.82 9.53 -12.93
C THR A 366 16.86 8.73 -13.80
N LYS A 367 15.55 8.81 -13.55
CA LYS A 367 14.51 8.01 -14.22
C LYS A 367 14.81 6.52 -14.10
N GLU A 368 15.02 6.08 -12.86
CA GLU A 368 15.25 4.68 -12.50
C GLU A 368 14.37 4.28 -11.31
N SER A 369 14.34 2.99 -11.00
CA SER A 369 13.74 2.46 -9.77
C SER A 369 14.73 1.57 -9.04
N ARG A 370 14.47 1.32 -7.75
CA ARG A 370 15.17 0.31 -6.95
C ARG A 370 14.14 -0.59 -6.28
N ILE A 371 14.38 -1.89 -6.38
CA ILE A 371 13.52 -2.93 -5.82
C ILE A 371 14.31 -3.60 -4.70
N PHE A 372 13.68 -3.74 -3.54
CA PHE A 372 14.24 -4.38 -2.37
C PHE A 372 13.37 -5.57 -2.00
N MET A 373 13.98 -6.72 -1.75
CA MET A 373 13.30 -7.90 -1.20
C MET A 373 14.32 -8.88 -0.64
N THR A 374 13.88 -9.88 0.11
CA THR A 374 14.72 -11.05 0.40
C THR A 374 14.19 -12.23 -0.40
N TYR A 375 15.03 -12.79 -1.27
CA TYR A 375 14.64 -13.83 -2.22
C TYR A 375 15.16 -15.20 -1.78
N SER A 376 14.25 -16.10 -1.39
CA SER A 376 14.55 -17.46 -0.91
C SER A 376 14.13 -18.58 -1.87
N ASN A 377 13.91 -18.25 -3.14
CA ASN A 377 13.54 -19.15 -4.23
C ASN A 377 12.10 -19.70 -4.21
N SER A 378 11.22 -19.25 -3.33
CA SER A 378 9.82 -19.68 -3.28
C SER A 378 8.96 -19.01 -4.36
N VAL A 379 7.82 -19.61 -4.68
CA VAL A 379 6.82 -19.02 -5.60
C VAL A 379 6.30 -17.68 -5.08
N ASN A 380 6.15 -17.53 -3.76
CA ASN A 380 5.71 -16.28 -3.15
C ASN A 380 6.71 -15.16 -3.43
N GLU A 381 8.02 -15.44 -3.37
CA GLU A 381 9.02 -14.44 -3.73
C GLU A 381 9.04 -14.12 -5.23
N VAL A 382 8.71 -15.08 -6.11
CA VAL A 382 8.52 -14.77 -7.56
C VAL A 382 7.34 -13.81 -7.74
N ALA A 383 6.24 -14.02 -7.03
CA ALA A 383 5.07 -13.14 -7.04
C ALA A 383 5.42 -11.74 -6.49
N THR A 384 6.11 -11.65 -5.34
CA THR A 384 6.61 -10.39 -4.80
C THR A 384 7.55 -9.67 -5.76
N LEU A 385 8.49 -10.37 -6.40
CA LEU A 385 9.38 -9.75 -7.38
C LEU A 385 8.60 -9.17 -8.58
N ALA A 386 7.60 -9.90 -9.06
CA ALA A 386 6.72 -9.44 -10.12
C ALA A 386 5.90 -8.21 -9.69
N HIS A 387 5.37 -8.23 -8.46
CA HIS A 387 4.64 -7.14 -7.83
C HIS A 387 5.48 -5.85 -7.82
N GLU A 388 6.70 -5.91 -7.30
CA GLU A 388 7.59 -4.74 -7.25
C GLU A 388 8.04 -4.26 -8.64
N LEU A 389 8.23 -5.18 -9.59
CA LEU A 389 8.46 -4.82 -10.99
C LEU A 389 7.25 -4.11 -11.62
N GLY A 390 6.03 -4.43 -11.18
CA GLY A 390 4.81 -3.74 -11.56
C GLY A 390 4.79 -2.28 -11.09
N HIS A 391 5.13 -2.02 -9.83
CA HIS A 391 5.31 -0.64 -9.34
C HIS A 391 6.40 0.12 -10.12
N ALA A 392 7.56 -0.50 -10.30
CA ALA A 392 8.65 0.11 -11.06
C ALA A 392 8.22 0.44 -12.50
N PHE A 393 7.44 -0.45 -13.14
CA PHE A 393 6.90 -0.22 -14.46
C PHE A 393 5.90 0.95 -14.46
N HIS A 394 4.99 1.02 -13.49
CA HIS A 394 4.04 2.14 -13.35
C HIS A 394 4.78 3.48 -13.29
N SER A 395 5.73 3.65 -12.36
CA SER A 395 6.57 4.86 -12.28
C SER A 395 7.26 5.17 -13.61
N SER A 396 7.78 4.14 -14.29
CA SER A 396 8.46 4.32 -15.58
C SER A 396 7.58 4.89 -16.68
N THR A 397 6.29 4.54 -16.67
CA THR A 397 5.32 5.09 -17.62
C THR A 397 5.03 6.56 -17.38
N MET A 398 5.39 7.11 -16.22
CA MET A 398 5.02 8.46 -15.79
C MET A 398 6.21 9.43 -15.74
N TRP A 399 7.47 8.99 -15.87
CA TRP A 399 8.67 9.83 -15.70
C TRP A 399 8.81 11.05 -16.64
N ASP A 400 8.04 11.12 -17.72
CA ASP A 400 7.96 12.27 -18.63
C ASP A 400 6.83 13.25 -18.28
N LEU A 401 5.97 12.90 -17.32
CA LEU A 401 4.91 13.76 -16.81
C LEU A 401 5.46 14.73 -15.74
N PRO A 402 4.83 15.91 -15.58
CA PRO A 402 5.15 16.82 -14.48
C PRO A 402 5.02 16.13 -13.12
N SER A 403 5.86 16.46 -12.13
CA SER A 403 5.81 15.84 -10.79
C SER A 403 4.42 15.80 -10.15
N LEU A 404 3.63 16.88 -10.27
CA LEU A 404 2.27 16.90 -9.73
C LEU A 404 1.38 15.79 -10.32
N ASN A 405 1.61 15.41 -11.58
CA ASN A 405 0.90 14.33 -12.27
C ASN A 405 1.60 12.97 -12.15
N ARG A 406 2.46 12.79 -11.15
CA ARG A 406 3.04 11.47 -10.82
C ARG A 406 2.56 10.93 -9.48
N GLU A 407 1.91 11.77 -8.68
CA GLU A 407 1.29 11.42 -7.40
C GLU A 407 -0.10 10.81 -7.63
N TYR A 408 -0.14 9.49 -7.85
CA TYR A 408 -1.39 8.74 -7.93
C TYR A 408 -1.95 8.41 -6.56
N ALA A 409 -3.28 8.31 -6.51
CA ALA A 409 -4.01 7.99 -5.29
C ALA A 409 -3.73 6.55 -4.83
N MET A 410 -3.83 6.31 -3.52
CA MET A 410 -3.44 5.04 -2.90
C MET A 410 -4.25 3.84 -3.45
N ASN A 411 -5.55 4.02 -3.67
CA ASN A 411 -6.42 2.98 -4.21
C ASN A 411 -5.99 2.45 -5.58
N VAL A 412 -5.35 3.28 -6.41
CA VAL A 412 -4.84 2.88 -7.74
C VAL A 412 -3.34 2.60 -7.74
N ALA A 413 -2.65 2.73 -6.60
CA ALA A 413 -1.22 2.44 -6.49
C ALA A 413 -0.91 0.96 -6.74
N GLU A 414 -1.82 0.08 -6.33
CA GLU A 414 -1.68 -1.38 -6.51
C GLU A 414 -2.08 -1.88 -7.90
N THR A 415 -2.49 -0.98 -8.80
CA THR A 415 -2.99 -1.35 -10.13
C THR A 415 -1.95 -2.16 -10.91
N ALA A 416 -0.72 -1.67 -10.96
CA ALA A 416 0.31 -2.29 -11.79
C ALA A 416 0.98 -3.48 -11.13
N SER A 417 1.20 -3.40 -9.82
CA SER A 417 1.81 -4.45 -9.01
C SER A 417 0.93 -5.70 -8.95
N THR A 418 -0.35 -5.54 -8.61
CA THR A 418 -1.30 -6.66 -8.58
C THR A 418 -1.52 -7.25 -9.98
N PHE A 419 -1.60 -6.41 -11.03
CA PHE A 419 -1.69 -6.91 -12.40
C PHE A 419 -0.47 -7.76 -12.79
N ALA A 420 0.73 -7.32 -12.41
CA ALA A 420 1.98 -8.07 -12.63
C ALA A 420 1.98 -9.42 -11.90
N GLU A 421 1.49 -9.43 -10.65
CA GLU A 421 1.36 -10.62 -9.84
C GLU A 421 0.38 -11.62 -10.46
N LEU A 422 -0.78 -11.16 -10.95
CA LEU A 422 -1.79 -11.99 -11.61
C LEU A 422 -1.23 -12.70 -12.86
N ILE A 423 -0.44 -12.00 -13.69
CA ILE A 423 0.22 -12.60 -14.87
C ILE A 423 1.08 -13.80 -14.45
N VAL A 424 1.86 -13.64 -13.37
CA VAL A 424 2.81 -14.64 -12.89
C VAL A 424 2.10 -15.78 -12.17
N ALA A 425 1.08 -15.49 -11.36
CA ALA A 425 0.26 -16.49 -10.68
C ALA A 425 -0.43 -17.41 -11.69
N ASP A 426 -1.10 -16.85 -12.71
CA ASP A 426 -1.75 -17.61 -13.78
C ASP A 426 -0.76 -18.44 -14.59
N ALA A 427 0.42 -17.88 -14.88
CA ALA A 427 1.47 -18.61 -15.57
C ALA A 427 1.97 -19.79 -14.74
N THR A 428 2.15 -19.60 -13.42
CA THR A 428 2.66 -20.63 -12.51
C THR A 428 1.67 -21.79 -12.39
N LEU A 429 0.38 -21.49 -12.31
CA LEU A 429 -0.71 -22.47 -12.34
C LEU A 429 -0.74 -23.29 -13.64
N LYS A 430 -0.51 -22.64 -14.80
CA LYS A 430 -0.49 -23.32 -16.11
C LYS A 430 0.67 -24.30 -16.28
N VAL A 431 1.79 -24.07 -15.59
CA VAL A 431 2.99 -24.94 -15.66
C VAL A 431 3.11 -25.91 -14.48
N ALA A 432 2.10 -25.98 -13.61
CA ALA A 432 2.02 -26.98 -12.55
C ALA A 432 1.96 -28.39 -13.15
N LYS A 433 2.76 -29.32 -12.62
CA LYS A 433 2.92 -30.67 -13.19
C LYS A 433 2.02 -31.70 -12.53
N THR A 434 1.67 -31.48 -11.26
CA THR A 434 0.81 -32.40 -10.48
C THR A 434 -0.43 -31.69 -9.96
N LYS A 435 -1.42 -32.47 -9.54
CA LYS A 435 -2.64 -31.92 -8.94
C LYS A 435 -2.34 -31.24 -7.61
N GLU A 436 -1.49 -31.86 -6.79
CA GLU A 436 -1.06 -31.34 -5.49
C GLU A 436 -0.35 -29.99 -5.64
N GLU A 437 0.56 -29.87 -6.62
CA GLU A 437 1.22 -28.60 -6.95
C GLU A 437 0.20 -27.55 -7.35
N LYS A 438 -0.78 -27.91 -8.19
CA LYS A 438 -1.84 -27.00 -8.62
C LYS A 438 -2.75 -26.56 -7.47
N ILE A 439 -3.10 -27.46 -6.54
CA ILE A 439 -3.89 -27.15 -5.34
C ILE A 439 -3.15 -26.16 -4.45
N ASN A 440 -1.87 -26.40 -4.18
CA ASN A 440 -1.04 -25.51 -3.37
C ASN A 440 -0.93 -24.11 -3.98
N LEU A 441 -0.68 -24.02 -5.29
CA LEU A 441 -0.62 -22.73 -6.01
C LEU A 441 -1.97 -21.99 -6.05
N LEU A 442 -3.08 -22.73 -6.17
CA LEU A 442 -4.43 -22.14 -6.09
C LEU A 442 -4.71 -21.60 -4.69
N ASP A 443 -4.34 -22.34 -3.63
CA ASP A 443 -4.46 -21.88 -2.25
C ASP A 443 -3.69 -20.56 -2.05
N THR A 444 -2.42 -20.49 -2.47
CA THR A 444 -1.62 -19.27 -2.44
C THR A 444 -2.31 -18.11 -3.16
N LYS A 445 -2.84 -18.33 -4.37
CA LYS A 445 -3.55 -17.29 -5.12
C LYS A 445 -4.83 -16.84 -4.42
N LEU A 446 -5.59 -17.77 -3.82
CA LEU A 446 -6.85 -17.51 -3.14
C LEU A 446 -6.68 -16.83 -1.77
N GLN A 447 -5.53 -16.98 -1.11
CA GLN A 447 -5.21 -16.26 0.13
C GLN A 447 -5.30 -14.73 -0.05
N ASN A 448 -4.88 -14.19 -1.20
CA ASN A 448 -5.04 -12.76 -1.50
C ASN A 448 -6.51 -12.35 -1.54
N ALA A 449 -7.37 -13.12 -2.21
CA ALA A 449 -8.80 -12.85 -2.25
C ALA A 449 -9.43 -12.94 -0.86
N LEU A 450 -9.02 -13.92 -0.04
CA LEU A 450 -9.46 -14.05 1.35
C LEU A 450 -9.07 -12.81 2.18
N ALA A 451 -7.82 -12.37 2.08
CA ALA A 451 -7.32 -11.18 2.76
C ALA A 451 -8.09 -9.92 2.36
N MET A 452 -8.33 -9.72 1.07
CA MET A 452 -9.01 -8.52 0.55
C MET A 452 -10.52 -8.53 0.84
N PHE A 453 -11.21 -9.65 0.59
CA PHE A 453 -12.68 -9.70 0.61
C PHE A 453 -13.26 -9.99 2.00
N MET A 454 -12.50 -10.66 2.86
CA MET A 454 -12.94 -11.00 4.23
C MET A 454 -12.16 -10.22 5.29
N ASN A 455 -10.83 -10.33 5.30
CA ASN A 455 -10.03 -9.75 6.39
C ASN A 455 -10.08 -8.21 6.37
N ILE A 456 -9.74 -7.57 5.24
CA ILE A 456 -9.79 -6.11 5.12
C ILE A 456 -11.22 -5.59 5.24
N HIS A 457 -12.22 -6.31 4.72
CA HIS A 457 -13.62 -5.95 4.93
C HIS A 457 -13.98 -5.94 6.43
N SER A 458 -13.54 -6.94 7.21
CA SER A 458 -13.74 -6.94 8.66
C SER A 458 -13.10 -5.73 9.34
N ARG A 459 -11.92 -5.30 8.88
CA ARG A 459 -11.25 -4.09 9.40
C ARG A 459 -12.03 -2.84 9.07
N PHE A 460 -12.53 -2.71 7.83
CA PHE A 460 -13.35 -1.58 7.41
C PHE A 460 -14.65 -1.51 8.22
N ILE A 461 -15.33 -2.64 8.46
CA ILE A 461 -16.54 -2.70 9.29
C ILE A 461 -16.23 -2.26 10.73
N PHE A 462 -15.14 -2.76 11.32
CA PHE A 462 -14.70 -2.37 12.66
C PHE A 462 -14.40 -0.88 12.75
N GLU A 463 -13.62 -0.35 11.83
CA GLU A 463 -13.16 1.05 11.84
C GLU A 463 -14.35 2.01 11.67
N ASN A 464 -15.31 1.71 10.79
CA ASN A 464 -16.56 2.49 10.68
C ASN A 464 -17.32 2.50 12.02
N ARG A 465 -17.56 1.33 12.63
CA ARG A 465 -18.27 1.23 13.91
C ARG A 465 -17.56 1.95 15.03
N PHE A 466 -16.23 1.88 15.06
CA PHE A 466 -15.43 2.58 16.05
C PHE A 466 -15.55 4.09 15.88
N TYR A 467 -15.43 4.61 14.65
CA TYR A 467 -15.59 6.05 14.38
C TYR A 467 -16.98 6.55 14.73
N GLU A 468 -18.04 5.81 14.36
CA GLU A 468 -19.43 6.11 14.76
C GLU A 468 -19.58 6.18 16.29
N ALA A 469 -19.09 5.16 17.01
CA ALA A 469 -19.14 5.14 18.47
C ALA A 469 -18.28 6.27 19.10
N ARG A 470 -17.11 6.55 18.51
CA ARG A 470 -16.17 7.55 19.00
C ARG A 470 -16.72 8.97 18.85
N GLN A 471 -17.57 9.24 17.87
CA GLN A 471 -18.29 10.51 17.75
C GLN A 471 -19.25 10.76 18.93
N GLU A 472 -19.70 9.71 19.64
CA GLU A 472 -20.56 9.83 20.83
C GLU A 472 -19.79 9.99 22.15
N GLY A 473 -18.49 9.65 22.18
CA GLY A 473 -17.64 9.75 23.36
C GLY A 473 -16.49 8.74 23.37
N LEU A 474 -15.82 8.59 24.53
CA LEU A 474 -14.81 7.54 24.71
C LEU A 474 -15.47 6.16 24.65
N VAL A 475 -14.83 5.24 23.95
CA VAL A 475 -15.27 3.86 23.76
C VAL A 475 -14.47 2.94 24.69
N SER A 476 -15.15 2.11 25.48
CA SER A 476 -14.48 1.17 26.39
C SER A 476 -13.79 0.01 25.66
N GLU A 477 -12.74 -0.55 26.27
CA GLU A 477 -12.03 -1.73 25.76
C GLU A 477 -12.97 -2.88 25.40
N ASP A 478 -13.91 -3.22 26.29
CA ASP A 478 -14.91 -4.27 26.05
C ASP A 478 -15.71 -4.02 24.78
N LYS A 479 -16.10 -2.76 24.55
CA LYS A 479 -16.91 -2.40 23.39
C LYS A 479 -16.10 -2.43 22.10
N ILE A 480 -14.85 -1.95 22.12
CA ILE A 480 -13.92 -2.03 20.98
C ILE A 480 -13.68 -3.50 20.60
N THR A 481 -13.42 -4.34 21.61
CA THR A 481 -13.18 -5.78 21.44
C THR A 481 -14.42 -6.50 20.90
N GLU A 482 -15.61 -6.19 21.42
CA GLU A 482 -16.87 -6.69 20.87
C GLU A 482 -17.06 -6.29 19.40
N MET A 483 -16.86 -5.01 19.06
CA MET A 483 -16.99 -4.51 17.68
C MET A 483 -16.03 -5.24 16.73
N MET A 484 -14.80 -5.51 17.17
CA MET A 484 -13.82 -6.25 16.38
C MET A 484 -14.28 -7.69 16.11
N VAL A 485 -14.70 -8.42 17.14
CA VAL A 485 -15.19 -9.79 16.98
C VAL A 485 -16.44 -9.84 16.07
N GLU A 486 -17.39 -8.93 16.24
CA GLU A 486 -18.58 -8.87 15.39
C GLU A 486 -18.23 -8.50 13.94
N ALA A 487 -17.26 -7.61 13.74
CA ALA A 487 -16.78 -7.28 12.40
C ALA A 487 -16.09 -8.46 11.72
N GLN A 488 -15.35 -9.29 12.47
CA GLN A 488 -14.77 -10.54 11.95
C GLN A 488 -15.86 -11.55 11.60
N LYS A 489 -16.85 -11.76 12.48
CA LYS A 489 -17.99 -12.65 12.19
C LYS A 489 -18.73 -12.23 10.93
N GLU A 490 -19.00 -10.95 10.75
CA GLU A 490 -19.65 -10.43 9.55
C GLU A 490 -18.75 -10.52 8.31
N GLY A 491 -17.49 -10.10 8.45
CA GLY A 491 -16.46 -10.16 7.40
C GLY A 491 -16.32 -11.55 6.81
N TYR A 492 -16.29 -12.58 7.67
CA TYR A 492 -16.13 -13.98 7.31
C TYR A 492 -17.46 -14.76 7.19
N GLN A 493 -18.61 -14.10 7.27
CA GLN A 493 -19.94 -14.77 7.27
C GLN A 493 -20.06 -15.91 8.30
N GLY A 494 -19.41 -15.76 9.45
CA GLY A 494 -19.38 -16.76 10.50
C GLY A 494 -18.61 -18.03 10.13
N ALA A 495 -17.77 -18.02 9.07
CA ALA A 495 -17.06 -19.20 8.56
C ALA A 495 -15.91 -19.68 9.45
N LEU A 496 -15.47 -18.90 10.44
CA LEU A 496 -14.35 -19.26 11.32
C LEU A 496 -14.80 -19.92 12.64
N ALA A 497 -14.01 -20.87 13.13
CA ALA A 497 -14.18 -21.56 14.40
C ALA A 497 -13.74 -20.68 15.59
N THR A 498 -12.64 -19.96 15.39
CA THR A 498 -12.07 -19.02 16.34
C THR A 498 -11.97 -17.63 15.72
N TYR A 499 -11.90 -16.62 16.58
CA TYR A 499 -11.78 -15.22 16.21
C TYR A 499 -10.60 -14.61 16.95
N HIS A 500 -10.17 -13.41 16.55
CA HIS A 500 -9.05 -12.68 17.13
C HIS A 500 -9.57 -11.41 17.85
N PRO A 501 -10.08 -11.52 19.09
CA PRO A 501 -10.63 -10.39 19.85
C PRO A 501 -9.73 -9.15 19.89
N TYR A 502 -8.43 -9.32 20.17
CA TYR A 502 -7.49 -8.18 20.29
C TYR A 502 -6.82 -7.80 18.96
N PHE A 503 -7.39 -8.20 17.82
CA PHE A 503 -6.87 -7.85 16.51
C PHE A 503 -6.80 -6.33 16.28
N TRP A 504 -7.75 -5.58 16.88
CA TRP A 504 -7.77 -4.13 16.82
C TRP A 504 -6.53 -3.52 17.47
N ALA A 505 -6.04 -4.12 18.56
CA ALA A 505 -4.84 -3.68 19.25
C ALA A 505 -3.57 -4.11 18.49
N ALA A 506 -3.60 -5.28 17.85
CA ALA A 506 -2.44 -5.84 17.14
C ALA A 506 -2.18 -5.25 15.75
N LYS A 507 -3.11 -4.45 15.21
CA LYS A 507 -3.02 -3.91 13.85
C LYS A 507 -2.74 -2.41 13.84
N LEU A 508 -1.48 -2.11 13.51
CA LEU A 508 -0.91 -0.79 13.23
C LEU A 508 -1.85 0.15 12.47
N HIS A 509 -2.57 -0.33 11.45
CA HIS A 509 -3.32 0.52 10.54
C HIS A 509 -4.39 1.39 11.24
N PHE A 510 -4.91 0.97 12.40
CA PHE A 510 -5.88 1.76 13.18
C PHE A 510 -5.22 2.89 13.98
N PHE A 511 -3.89 2.87 14.13
CA PHE A 511 -3.11 3.82 14.93
C PHE A 511 -2.22 4.72 14.06
N ILE A 512 -2.39 4.67 12.74
CA ILE A 512 -1.69 5.56 11.82
C ILE A 512 -2.29 6.97 11.97
N ASP A 513 -1.43 7.98 12.11
CA ASP A 513 -1.79 9.39 12.24
C ASP A 513 -2.05 10.09 10.90
N ASP A 514 -1.45 9.63 9.80
CA ASP A 514 -1.54 10.30 8.49
C ASP A 514 -2.76 9.89 7.63
N VAL A 515 -3.00 8.59 7.45
CA VAL A 515 -3.99 8.04 6.52
C VAL A 515 -4.98 7.13 7.29
N PRO A 516 -6.14 7.66 7.72
CA PRO A 516 -7.21 6.84 8.28
C PRO A 516 -7.87 5.99 7.18
N PHE A 517 -8.51 4.88 7.58
CA PHE A 517 -9.11 3.93 6.64
C PHE A 517 -8.13 3.36 5.60
N TYR A 518 -6.86 3.21 5.99
CA TYR A 518 -5.74 2.73 5.20
C TYR A 518 -5.98 1.39 4.47
N ASN A 519 -6.95 0.59 4.93
CA ASN A 519 -7.15 -0.78 4.47
C ASN A 519 -7.99 -0.89 3.17
N PHE A 520 -9.08 -0.15 3.01
CA PHE A 520 -9.96 -0.32 1.82
C PHE A 520 -9.28 -0.01 0.48
N PRO A 521 -8.30 0.92 0.38
CA PRO A 521 -7.58 1.19 -0.87
C PRO A 521 -6.93 -0.07 -1.45
N TYR A 522 -6.46 -1.01 -0.62
CA TYR A 522 -5.91 -2.28 -1.09
C TYR A 522 -6.96 -3.16 -1.75
N THR A 523 -8.14 -3.30 -1.14
CA THR A 523 -9.24 -4.08 -1.72
C THR A 523 -9.70 -3.45 -3.04
N PHE A 524 -9.77 -2.11 -3.08
CA PHE A 524 -10.04 -1.39 -4.32
C PHE A 524 -8.99 -1.72 -5.38
N GLY A 525 -7.69 -1.54 -5.07
CA GLY A 525 -6.61 -1.76 -6.02
C GLY A 525 -6.55 -3.20 -6.53
N TYR A 526 -6.79 -4.17 -5.65
CA TYR A 526 -6.88 -5.58 -5.99
C TYR A 526 -8.03 -5.86 -6.97
N LEU A 527 -9.25 -5.40 -6.66
CA LEU A 527 -10.41 -5.59 -7.55
C LEU A 527 -10.29 -4.80 -8.86
N PHE A 528 -9.74 -3.60 -8.81
CA PHE A 528 -9.51 -2.79 -9.99
C PHE A 528 -8.53 -3.49 -10.94
N SER A 529 -7.46 -4.09 -10.40
CA SER A 529 -6.50 -4.89 -11.15
C SER A 529 -7.12 -6.16 -11.73
N LEU A 530 -7.94 -6.88 -10.94
CA LEU A 530 -8.68 -8.05 -11.44
C LEU A 530 -9.63 -7.66 -12.58
N GLY A 531 -10.38 -6.57 -12.43
CA GLY A 531 -11.28 -6.08 -13.47
C GLY A 531 -10.54 -5.66 -14.74
N ILE A 532 -9.37 -5.00 -14.60
CA ILE A 532 -8.50 -4.66 -15.73
C ILE A 532 -7.96 -5.92 -16.40
N TYR A 533 -7.56 -6.93 -15.63
CA TYR A 533 -7.06 -8.21 -16.15
C TYR A 533 -8.16 -9.00 -16.86
N ALA A 534 -9.38 -9.05 -16.31
CA ALA A 534 -10.55 -9.62 -16.97
C ALA A 534 -10.85 -8.90 -18.30
N TYR A 535 -10.80 -7.57 -18.31
CA TYR A 535 -10.97 -6.77 -19.53
C TYR A 535 -9.86 -7.04 -20.56
N ALA A 536 -8.60 -7.13 -20.13
CA ALA A 536 -7.46 -7.44 -20.99
C ALA A 536 -7.63 -8.78 -21.71
N ASN A 537 -8.07 -9.81 -20.98
CA ASN A 537 -8.31 -11.15 -21.52
C ASN A 537 -9.43 -11.17 -22.58
N GLN A 538 -10.40 -10.26 -22.53
CA GLN A 538 -11.46 -10.14 -23.53
C GLN A 538 -11.02 -9.37 -24.79
N LYS A 539 -10.16 -8.36 -24.64
CA LYS A 539 -9.77 -7.42 -25.72
C LYS A 539 -8.65 -7.92 -26.64
N GLY A 540 -7.70 -8.71 -26.14
CA GLY A 540 -6.58 -9.21 -26.94
C GLY A 540 -5.51 -8.16 -27.30
N ALA A 541 -4.91 -8.28 -28.50
CA ALA A 541 -3.59 -7.73 -28.85
C ALA A 541 -3.39 -6.19 -28.81
N ASN A 542 -4.42 -5.39 -28.55
CA ASN A 542 -4.31 -3.91 -28.45
C ASN A 542 -4.36 -3.37 -27.01
N PHE A 543 -4.36 -4.25 -25.99
CA PHE A 543 -4.52 -3.83 -24.61
C PHE A 543 -3.30 -3.07 -24.01
N GLU A 544 -2.07 -3.32 -24.50
CA GLU A 544 -0.85 -2.71 -23.93
C GLU A 544 -0.88 -1.17 -23.89
N GLU A 545 -1.24 -0.51 -25.01
CA GLU A 545 -1.26 0.96 -25.05
C GLU A 545 -2.42 1.54 -24.21
N GLU A 546 -3.58 0.87 -24.18
CA GLU A 546 -4.70 1.26 -23.32
C GLU A 546 -4.30 1.18 -21.84
N TYR A 547 -3.60 0.12 -21.45
CA TYR A 547 -3.08 -0.07 -20.10
C TYR A 547 -2.05 1.00 -19.73
N ILE A 548 -1.09 1.29 -20.60
CA ILE A 548 -0.08 2.34 -20.33
C ILE A 548 -0.74 3.72 -20.23
N HIS A 549 -1.72 4.04 -21.07
CA HIS A 549 -2.46 5.29 -20.95
C HIS A 549 -3.28 5.36 -19.65
N LEU A 550 -3.87 4.24 -19.21
CA LEU A 550 -4.51 4.16 -17.90
C LEU A 550 -3.52 4.47 -16.78
N LEU A 551 -2.37 3.79 -16.75
CA LEU A 551 -1.33 4.00 -15.74
C LEU A 551 -0.83 5.47 -15.69
N ARG A 552 -0.68 6.11 -16.85
CA ARG A 552 -0.26 7.51 -16.95
C ARG A 552 -1.26 8.50 -16.39
N ASP A 553 -2.54 8.15 -16.41
CA ASP A 553 -3.63 9.03 -16.02
C ASP A 553 -4.05 8.85 -14.55
N THR A 554 -3.53 7.83 -13.84
CA THR A 554 -3.87 7.54 -12.43
C THR A 554 -3.65 8.72 -11.48
N ALA A 555 -2.73 9.62 -11.81
CA ALA A 555 -2.41 10.80 -11.01
C ALA A 555 -3.17 12.07 -11.41
N SER A 556 -3.95 12.06 -12.50
CA SER A 556 -4.50 13.29 -13.09
C SER A 556 -6.02 13.32 -13.25
N MET A 557 -6.74 12.38 -12.65
CA MET A 557 -8.21 12.35 -12.64
C MET A 557 -8.78 11.58 -11.46
N THR A 558 -10.10 11.65 -11.29
CA THR A 558 -10.83 10.81 -10.33
C THR A 558 -10.81 9.35 -10.77
N THR A 559 -10.98 8.44 -9.83
CA THR A 559 -10.94 7.01 -10.14
C THR A 559 -12.09 6.58 -11.06
N GLU A 560 -13.26 7.20 -10.94
CA GLU A 560 -14.38 6.97 -11.85
C GLU A 560 -14.09 7.49 -13.26
N ASP A 561 -13.52 8.70 -13.39
CA ASP A 561 -13.15 9.24 -14.69
C ASP A 561 -12.05 8.42 -15.36
N LEU A 562 -11.11 7.90 -14.58
CA LEU A 562 -10.05 6.99 -15.04
C LEU A 562 -10.65 5.74 -15.69
N ALA A 563 -11.51 5.02 -14.95
CA ALA A 563 -12.18 3.83 -15.44
C ALA A 563 -13.09 4.14 -16.63
N LYS A 564 -13.80 5.27 -16.60
CA LYS A 564 -14.68 5.67 -17.69
C LYS A 564 -13.91 5.97 -18.97
N LYS A 565 -12.78 6.68 -18.86
CA LYS A 565 -11.95 7.07 -20.00
C LYS A 565 -11.27 5.86 -20.66
N HIS A 566 -10.67 4.98 -19.85
CA HIS A 566 -9.79 3.92 -20.39
C HIS A 566 -10.46 2.56 -20.54
N LEU A 567 -11.48 2.26 -19.74
CA LEU A 567 -12.18 0.97 -19.74
C LEU A 567 -13.63 1.10 -20.23
N ASN A 568 -14.13 2.33 -20.40
CA ASN A 568 -15.55 2.63 -20.68
C ASN A 568 -16.52 2.02 -19.64
N VAL A 569 -16.08 1.98 -18.39
CA VAL A 569 -16.83 1.41 -17.25
C VAL A 569 -17.32 2.52 -16.33
N ASP A 570 -18.47 2.31 -15.71
CA ASP A 570 -18.95 3.10 -14.58
C ASP A 570 -18.72 2.32 -13.28
N LEU A 571 -17.79 2.79 -12.44
CA LEU A 571 -17.44 2.12 -11.18
C LEU A 571 -18.55 2.19 -10.12
N THR A 572 -19.58 3.01 -10.33
CA THR A 572 -20.78 3.04 -9.49
C THR A 572 -21.75 1.90 -9.83
N GLN A 573 -21.40 1.02 -10.78
CA GLN A 573 -22.17 -0.17 -11.15
C GLN A 573 -21.42 -1.45 -10.76
N PRO A 574 -22.13 -2.55 -10.45
CA PRO A 574 -21.52 -3.78 -9.95
C PRO A 574 -20.74 -4.57 -11.01
N ASP A 575 -21.05 -4.41 -12.30
CA ASP A 575 -20.57 -5.31 -13.37
C ASP A 575 -19.05 -5.43 -13.45
N PHE A 576 -18.32 -4.33 -13.27
CA PHE A 576 -16.86 -4.34 -13.30
C PHE A 576 -16.25 -5.06 -12.09
N TRP A 577 -16.80 -4.80 -10.90
CA TRP A 577 -16.41 -5.47 -9.67
C TRP A 577 -16.71 -6.97 -9.74
N GLN A 578 -17.89 -7.32 -10.27
CA GLN A 578 -18.33 -8.70 -10.45
C GLN A 578 -17.39 -9.45 -11.41
N ALA A 579 -16.98 -8.85 -12.53
CA ALA A 579 -16.05 -9.48 -13.47
C ALA A 579 -14.72 -9.87 -12.81
N GLY A 580 -14.20 -9.04 -11.90
CA GLY A 580 -13.01 -9.38 -11.11
C GLY A 580 -13.26 -10.51 -10.10
N ILE A 581 -14.41 -10.50 -9.43
CA ILE A 581 -14.81 -11.55 -8.46
C ILE A 581 -15.08 -12.89 -9.14
N ASP A 582 -15.61 -12.89 -10.36
CA ASP A 582 -15.88 -14.11 -11.14
C ASP A 582 -14.59 -14.91 -11.39
N MET A 583 -13.45 -14.24 -11.59
CA MET A 583 -12.15 -14.90 -11.71
C MET A 583 -11.75 -15.66 -10.44
N VAL A 584 -11.94 -15.02 -9.27
CA VAL A 584 -11.70 -15.67 -7.97
C VAL A 584 -12.64 -16.86 -7.78
N THR A 585 -13.89 -16.71 -8.20
CA THR A 585 -14.90 -17.78 -8.10
C THR A 585 -14.54 -18.98 -8.97
N GLU A 586 -13.98 -18.76 -10.16
CA GLU A 586 -13.48 -19.82 -11.06
C GLU A 586 -12.26 -20.56 -10.46
N ASP A 587 -11.34 -19.83 -9.83
CA ASP A 587 -10.21 -20.42 -9.10
C ASP A 587 -10.71 -21.27 -7.90
N ILE A 588 -11.70 -20.77 -7.15
CA ILE A 588 -12.33 -21.53 -6.05
C ILE A 588 -12.98 -22.80 -6.61
N GLN A 589 -13.78 -22.70 -7.67
CA GLN A 589 -14.41 -23.87 -8.26
C GLN A 589 -13.38 -24.92 -8.67
N THR A 590 -12.29 -24.50 -9.33
CA THR A 590 -11.19 -25.39 -9.71
C THR A 590 -10.54 -26.04 -8.48
N PHE A 591 -10.33 -25.27 -7.40
CA PHE A 591 -9.80 -25.78 -6.15
C PHE A 591 -10.73 -26.84 -5.53
N MET A 592 -12.03 -26.59 -5.50
CA MET A 592 -13.04 -27.53 -4.98
C MET A 592 -13.06 -28.82 -5.80
N GLU A 593 -12.99 -28.74 -7.13
CA GLU A 593 -12.95 -29.91 -8.01
C GLU A 593 -11.69 -30.76 -7.80
N LEU A 594 -10.52 -30.12 -7.66
CA LEU A 594 -9.25 -30.81 -7.49
C LEU A 594 -9.10 -31.47 -6.11
N THR A 595 -9.73 -30.90 -5.09
CA THR A 595 -9.58 -31.35 -3.70
C THR A 595 -10.60 -32.42 -3.29
N GLU A 596 -11.60 -32.72 -4.12
CA GLU A 596 -12.69 -33.67 -3.82
C GLU A 596 -12.17 -35.09 -3.48
N GLU A 597 -11.06 -35.51 -4.07
CA GLU A 597 -10.47 -36.84 -3.81
C GLU A 597 -9.68 -36.93 -2.49
N PHE A 598 -9.47 -35.81 -1.80
CA PHE A 598 -8.65 -35.71 -0.58
C PHE A 598 -9.46 -35.52 0.70
N ILE A 599 -10.79 -35.44 0.60
CA ILE A 599 -11.71 -35.20 1.73
C ILE A 599 -12.53 -36.42 2.12
#